data_AF-A0A6J1JME4-F1
#
_entry.id   AF-A0A6J1JME4-F1
#
_cell.length_a   1.000
_cell.length_b   1.000
_cell.length_c   1.000
_cell.angle_alpha   90.00
_cell.angle_beta   90.00
_cell.angle_gamma   90.00
#
_symmetry.space_group_name_H-M   'P 1'
#
loop_
_entity.id
_entity.type
_entity.pdbx_description
1 polymer ?
#
loop_
_entity_poly.entity_id
_entity_poly.type
_entity_poly.pdbx_seq_one_letter_code
_entity_poly.pdbx_strand_id
1 'polypeptide(L)'
;MDSFSVNQKKTLHIRSNSLPSKPHPIATQVDEHLCRLKSSEATSSLSHRLSSLQDLHGCIDELLLLPFTQKTLVRERENKGVDSLLEESLKVLDLCDIAKDALLQTKECVRELESVLRRRRGESVIANELKKCSSSRKLIKKTIHKALKGIKRKCSKQCEENSATVSLLNEVEAVTYSTVESVLFFIAGQKLISKLSPWSLVSKLVQPKRVACKDEDEVDMLDAILYAIASHTTDKSFNLHDPLRKFESCIQELEDDLESLQKHLIRNRVSLLNILNH
;
A
#
# COMPACT_ATOMS: atom_id res chain seq x y z
N MET A 1 69.31 -35.79 44.46
CA MET A 1 68.12 -34.93 44.58
C MET A 1 67.98 -34.24 43.24
N ASP A 2 67.22 -34.81 42.33
CA ASP A 2 66.99 -34.22 41.00
C ASP A 2 65.49 -34.31 40.71
N SER A 3 64.80 -33.17 40.84
CA SER A 3 63.38 -33.04 40.53
C SER A 3 63.23 -32.52 39.11
N PHE A 4 62.78 -33.39 38.20
CA PHE A 4 62.39 -33.01 36.85
C PHE A 4 61.09 -32.19 36.87
N SER A 5 61.15 -30.95 36.40
CA SER A 5 59.97 -30.10 36.19
C SER A 5 59.31 -30.45 34.85
N VAL A 6 58.08 -30.95 34.91
CA VAL A 6 57.24 -31.25 33.73
C VAL A 6 56.65 -29.95 33.20
N ASN A 7 57.06 -29.56 32.00
CA ASN A 7 56.58 -28.37 31.32
C ASN A 7 55.14 -28.60 30.80
N GLN A 8 54.13 -28.05 31.47
CA GLN A 8 52.74 -28.12 31.02
C GLN A 8 52.54 -27.24 29.78
N LYS A 9 52.43 -27.87 28.60
CA LYS A 9 51.96 -27.20 27.38
C LYS A 9 50.49 -26.78 27.57
N LYS A 10 50.26 -25.49 27.77
CA LYS A 10 48.92 -24.89 27.72
C LYS A 10 48.41 -24.98 26.28
N THR A 11 47.43 -25.85 26.03
CA THR A 11 46.66 -25.88 24.79
C THR A 11 45.80 -24.62 24.71
N LEU A 12 46.22 -23.66 23.88
CA LEU A 12 45.41 -22.49 23.54
C LEU A 12 44.26 -22.96 22.64
N HIS A 13 43.05 -22.96 23.17
CA HIS A 13 41.82 -23.06 22.37
C HIS A 13 41.74 -21.80 21.49
N ILE A 14 42.13 -21.93 20.23
CA ILE A 14 41.82 -20.95 19.19
C ILE A 14 40.29 -21.02 19.01
N ARG A 15 39.56 -20.09 19.63
CA ARG A 15 38.14 -19.87 19.32
C ARG A 15 38.07 -19.35 17.89
N SER A 16 37.47 -20.13 17.00
CA SER A 16 37.13 -19.71 15.66
C SER A 16 36.27 -18.44 15.74
N ASN A 17 36.78 -17.32 15.24
CA ASN A 17 35.97 -16.13 15.01
C ASN A 17 35.02 -16.45 13.85
N SER A 18 33.80 -16.87 14.15
CA SER A 18 32.74 -16.95 13.15
C SER A 18 32.47 -15.52 12.67
N LEU A 19 32.92 -15.21 11.45
CA LEU A 19 32.48 -14.01 10.74
C LEU A 19 30.93 -14.04 10.68
N PRO A 20 30.24 -12.91 10.86
CA PRO A 20 28.79 -12.87 10.72
C PRO A 20 28.42 -13.46 9.34
N SER A 21 27.47 -14.40 9.32
CA SER A 21 27.06 -15.03 8.07
C SER A 21 26.54 -13.96 7.12
N LYS A 22 27.00 -13.98 5.86
CA LYS A 22 26.44 -13.09 4.84
C LYS A 22 24.93 -13.34 4.75
N PRO A 23 24.09 -12.29 4.72
CA PRO A 23 22.66 -12.45 4.52
C PRO A 23 22.39 -13.13 3.18
N HIS A 24 21.28 -13.87 3.10
CA HIS A 24 20.87 -14.52 1.86
C HIS A 24 20.58 -13.46 0.77
N PRO A 25 21.01 -13.65 -0.50
CA PRO A 25 20.83 -12.65 -1.55
C PRO A 25 19.39 -12.10 -1.68
N ILE A 26 18.40 -12.98 -1.57
CA ILE A 26 16.96 -12.61 -1.61
C ILE A 26 16.58 -11.71 -0.42
N ALA A 27 17.10 -11.96 0.78
CA ALA A 27 16.81 -11.12 1.94
C ALA A 27 17.42 -9.71 1.78
N THR A 28 18.61 -9.61 1.17
CA THR A 28 19.22 -8.32 0.81
C THR A 28 18.39 -7.59 -0.25
N GLN A 29 17.89 -8.30 -1.26
CA GLN A 29 17.03 -7.71 -2.29
C GLN A 29 15.74 -7.15 -1.70
N VAL A 30 15.08 -7.88 -0.78
CA VAL A 30 13.89 -7.39 -0.07
C VAL A 30 14.19 -6.09 0.68
N ASP A 31 15.31 -6.04 1.42
CA ASP A 31 15.73 -4.86 2.17
C ASP A 31 16.03 -3.65 1.26
N GLU A 32 16.67 -3.87 0.11
CA GLU A 32 16.93 -2.84 -0.89
C GLU A 32 15.64 -2.26 -1.49
N HIS A 33 14.70 -3.13 -1.88
CA HIS A 33 13.39 -2.71 -2.38
C HIS A 33 12.59 -1.93 -1.32
N LEU A 34 12.64 -2.40 -0.06
CA LEU A 34 11.99 -1.76 1.07
C LEU A 34 12.57 -0.36 1.36
N CYS A 35 13.91 -0.22 1.39
CA CYS A 35 14.58 1.06 1.56
C CYS A 35 14.28 2.04 0.42
N ARG A 36 14.24 1.55 -0.82
CA ARG A 36 13.88 2.36 -1.99
C ARG A 36 12.45 2.89 -1.88
N LEU A 37 11.49 2.04 -1.52
CA LEU A 37 10.09 2.45 -1.34
C LEU A 37 9.91 3.48 -0.22
N LYS A 38 10.59 3.29 0.92
CA LYS A 38 10.55 4.24 2.04
C LYS A 38 11.15 5.60 1.66
N SER A 39 12.25 5.60 0.89
CA SER A 39 12.90 6.85 0.47
C SER A 39 12.16 7.60 -0.65
N SER A 40 11.41 6.89 -1.49
CA SER A 40 10.66 7.50 -2.60
C SER A 40 9.23 7.95 -2.25
N GLU A 41 8.75 7.69 -1.04
CA GLU A 41 7.34 7.90 -0.62
C GLU A 41 6.79 9.29 -0.97
N ALA A 42 7.61 10.34 -0.83
CA ALA A 42 7.20 11.72 -1.07
C ALA A 42 7.39 12.22 -2.52
N THR A 43 8.09 11.46 -3.37
CA THR A 43 8.56 11.93 -4.68
C THR A 43 8.06 11.10 -5.86
N SER A 44 7.75 9.82 -5.65
CA SER A 44 7.25 8.92 -6.70
C SER A 44 5.73 8.98 -6.86
N SER A 45 5.25 8.83 -8.09
CA SER A 45 3.82 8.67 -8.38
C SER A 45 3.26 7.40 -7.74
N LEU A 46 1.95 7.40 -7.49
CA LEU A 46 1.24 6.25 -6.92
C LEU A 46 1.41 4.97 -7.75
N SER A 47 1.37 5.08 -9.09
CA SER A 47 1.61 3.95 -10.01
C SER A 47 3.01 3.36 -9.85
N HIS A 48 4.04 4.21 -9.77
CA HIS A 48 5.41 3.76 -9.55
C HIS A 48 5.56 3.09 -8.16
N ARG A 49 4.89 3.61 -7.14
CA ARG A 49 4.86 3.00 -5.80
C ARG A 49 4.21 1.62 -5.82
N LEU A 50 3.07 1.47 -6.50
CA LEU A 50 2.39 0.18 -6.64
C LEU A 50 3.23 -0.83 -7.42
N SER A 51 3.84 -0.43 -8.53
CA SER A 51 4.76 -1.30 -9.28
C SER A 51 5.97 -1.73 -8.44
N SER A 52 6.62 -0.79 -7.75
CA SER A 52 7.74 -1.11 -6.86
C SER A 52 7.33 -2.05 -5.70
N LEU A 53 6.10 -1.91 -5.21
CA LEU A 53 5.54 -2.77 -4.18
C LEU A 53 5.23 -4.18 -4.71
N GLN A 54 4.75 -4.30 -5.95
CA GLN A 54 4.59 -5.61 -6.61
C GLN A 54 5.93 -6.34 -6.71
N ASP A 55 7.01 -5.65 -7.12
CA ASP A 55 8.35 -6.25 -7.17
C ASP A 55 8.83 -6.71 -5.79
N LEU A 56 8.59 -5.90 -4.75
CA LEU A 56 8.90 -6.25 -3.36
C LEU A 56 8.17 -7.52 -2.93
N HIS A 57 6.86 -7.62 -3.20
CA HIS A 57 6.10 -8.82 -2.87
C HIS A 57 6.51 -10.03 -3.69
N GLY A 58 6.93 -9.86 -4.94
CA GLY A 58 7.55 -10.92 -5.74
C GLY A 58 8.81 -11.48 -5.06
N CYS A 59 9.65 -10.62 -4.48
CA CYS A 59 10.79 -11.06 -3.68
C CYS A 59 10.38 -11.77 -2.38
N ILE A 60 9.27 -11.35 -1.75
CA ILE A 60 8.72 -12.02 -0.57
C ILE A 60 8.23 -13.42 -0.91
N ASP A 61 7.58 -13.61 -2.06
CA ASP A 61 7.14 -14.93 -2.51
C ASP A 61 8.34 -15.89 -2.60
N GLU A 62 9.47 -15.44 -3.14
CA GLU A 62 10.71 -16.24 -3.16
C GLU A 62 11.30 -16.45 -1.76
N LEU A 63 11.28 -15.43 -0.91
CA LEU A 63 11.79 -15.50 0.47
C LEU A 63 11.03 -16.56 1.30
N LEU A 64 9.71 -16.64 1.14
CA LEU A 64 8.85 -17.60 1.85
C LEU A 64 9.08 -19.05 1.42
N LEU A 65 9.61 -19.29 0.21
CA LEU A 65 9.98 -20.62 -0.26
C LEU A 65 11.29 -21.13 0.36
N LEU A 66 12.10 -20.27 0.99
CA LEU A 66 13.39 -20.67 1.53
C LEU A 66 13.24 -21.51 2.81
N PRO A 67 13.95 -22.66 2.92
CA PRO A 67 13.81 -23.55 4.08
C PRO A 67 14.15 -22.89 5.43
N PHE A 68 15.09 -21.94 5.46
CA PHE A 68 15.42 -21.23 6.69
C PHE A 68 14.29 -20.28 7.11
N THR A 69 13.66 -19.57 6.16
CA THR A 69 12.51 -18.70 6.41
C THR A 69 11.37 -19.52 6.99
N GLN A 70 11.06 -20.67 6.40
CA GLN A 70 9.98 -21.55 6.86
C GLN A 70 10.24 -22.04 8.29
N LYS A 71 11.45 -22.54 8.58
CA LYS A 71 11.83 -22.98 9.93
C LYS A 71 11.72 -21.86 10.96
N THR A 72 12.14 -20.66 10.61
CA THR A 72 12.01 -19.48 11.49
C THR A 72 10.54 -19.16 11.74
N LEU A 73 9.70 -19.12 10.70
CA LEU A 73 8.27 -18.82 10.84
C LEU A 73 7.52 -19.86 11.68
N VAL A 74 7.81 -21.15 11.51
CA VAL A 74 7.22 -22.22 12.34
C VAL A 74 7.61 -22.05 13.81
N ARG A 75 8.88 -21.71 14.10
CA ARG A 75 9.33 -21.44 15.46
C ARG A 75 8.64 -20.21 16.06
N GLU A 76 8.51 -19.15 15.29
CA GLU A 76 7.89 -17.88 15.74
C GLU A 76 6.37 -18.00 15.93
N ARG A 77 5.73 -19.02 15.34
CA ARG A 77 4.33 -19.36 15.60
C ARG A 77 4.08 -19.64 17.08
N GLU A 78 4.98 -20.37 17.73
CA GLU A 78 4.87 -20.69 19.17
C GLU A 78 4.89 -19.41 20.03
N ASN A 79 5.59 -18.37 19.53
CA ASN A 79 5.69 -17.05 20.18
C ASN A 79 4.58 -16.07 19.78
N LYS A 80 3.59 -16.50 18.97
CA LYS A 80 2.49 -15.66 18.43
C LYS A 80 2.93 -14.49 17.55
N GLY A 81 4.21 -14.40 17.18
CA GLY A 81 4.74 -13.30 16.35
C GLY A 81 4.18 -13.29 14.93
N VAL A 82 3.77 -14.46 14.42
CA VAL A 82 3.23 -14.63 13.06
C VAL A 82 1.71 -14.47 12.99
N ASP A 83 1.00 -14.66 14.11
CA ASP A 83 -0.47 -14.49 14.14
C ASP A 83 -0.84 -13.02 13.87
N SER A 84 -0.08 -12.06 14.41
CA SER A 84 -0.30 -10.64 14.12
C SER A 84 -0.06 -10.32 12.65
N LEU A 85 0.96 -10.93 12.03
CA LEU A 85 1.25 -10.76 10.60
C LEU A 85 0.10 -11.27 9.72
N LEU A 86 -0.49 -12.42 10.06
CA LEU A 86 -1.67 -12.92 9.38
C LEU A 86 -2.89 -12.01 9.60
N GLU A 87 -3.11 -11.49 10.81
CA GLU A 87 -4.20 -10.55 11.05
C GLU A 87 -4.00 -9.21 10.33
N GLU A 88 -2.76 -8.76 10.16
CA GLU A 88 -2.41 -7.52 9.44
C GLU A 88 -2.57 -7.67 7.93
N SER A 89 -2.03 -8.75 7.34
CA SER A 89 -2.20 -9.04 5.91
C SER A 89 -3.67 -9.16 5.51
N LEU A 90 -4.54 -9.70 6.37
CA LEU A 90 -5.98 -9.75 6.11
C LEU A 90 -6.60 -8.35 6.05
N LYS A 91 -6.22 -7.45 6.97
CA LYS A 91 -6.72 -6.07 6.95
C LYS A 91 -6.27 -5.32 5.70
N VAL A 92 -5.06 -5.57 5.21
CA VAL A 92 -4.58 -4.97 3.96
C VAL A 92 -5.41 -5.48 2.77
N LEU A 93 -5.72 -6.77 2.72
CA LEU A 93 -6.61 -7.33 1.69
C LEU A 93 -8.02 -6.71 1.75
N ASP A 94 -8.61 -6.55 2.94
CA ASP A 94 -9.90 -5.88 3.11
C ASP A 94 -9.87 -4.44 2.57
N LEU A 95 -8.75 -3.73 2.77
CA LEU A 95 -8.57 -2.38 2.22
C LEU A 95 -8.42 -2.38 0.70
N CYS A 96 -7.75 -3.37 0.12
CA CYS A 96 -7.67 -3.56 -1.33
C CYS A 96 -9.08 -3.79 -1.92
N ASP A 97 -9.92 -4.61 -1.29
CA ASP A 97 -11.30 -4.84 -1.73
C ASP A 97 -12.11 -3.54 -1.72
N ILE A 98 -12.00 -2.76 -0.64
CA ILE A 98 -12.66 -1.45 -0.54
C ILE A 98 -12.18 -0.49 -1.63
N ALA A 99 -10.87 -0.47 -1.91
CA ALA A 99 -10.30 0.36 -2.96
C ALA A 99 -10.80 -0.08 -4.35
N LYS A 100 -10.82 -1.39 -4.62
CA LYS A 100 -11.32 -1.96 -5.89
C LYS A 100 -12.80 -1.62 -6.12
N ASP A 101 -13.65 -1.83 -5.12
CA ASP A 101 -15.07 -1.48 -5.18
C ASP A 101 -15.29 0.02 -5.43
N ALA A 102 -14.46 0.86 -4.81
CA ALA A 102 -14.53 2.30 -4.99
C ALA A 102 -14.09 2.73 -6.39
N LEU A 103 -13.04 2.12 -6.96
CA LEU A 103 -12.60 2.36 -8.34
C LEU A 103 -13.68 1.94 -9.34
N LEU A 104 -14.27 0.75 -9.16
CA LEU A 104 -15.36 0.24 -10.01
C LEU A 104 -16.56 1.20 -10.03
N GLN A 105 -17.03 1.65 -8.85
CA GLN A 105 -18.14 2.61 -8.75
C GLN A 105 -17.79 3.98 -9.36
N THR A 106 -16.54 4.42 -9.20
CA THR A 106 -16.05 5.68 -9.78
C THR A 106 -16.05 5.60 -11.31
N LYS A 107 -15.57 4.48 -11.86
CA LYS A 107 -15.52 4.19 -13.30
C LYS A 107 -16.92 4.09 -13.92
N GLU A 108 -17.84 3.41 -13.24
CA GLU A 108 -19.25 3.33 -13.66
C GLU A 108 -19.87 4.73 -13.76
N CYS A 109 -19.66 5.57 -12.74
CA CYS A 109 -20.12 6.96 -12.75
C CYS A 109 -19.55 7.76 -13.94
N VAL A 110 -18.24 7.62 -14.22
CA VAL A 110 -17.59 8.30 -15.36
C VAL A 110 -18.21 7.88 -16.69
N ARG A 111 -18.43 6.57 -16.89
CA ARG A 111 -19.05 6.01 -18.10
C ARG A 111 -20.48 6.47 -18.30
N GLU A 112 -21.28 6.51 -17.23
CA GLU A 112 -22.66 6.99 -17.31
C GLU A 112 -22.72 8.49 -17.63
N LEU A 113 -21.85 9.30 -17.03
CA LEU A 113 -21.74 10.72 -17.37
C LEU A 113 -21.34 10.92 -18.83
N GLU A 114 -20.30 10.23 -19.30
CA GLU A 114 -19.86 10.32 -20.70
C GLU A 114 -20.98 9.90 -21.66
N SER A 115 -21.69 8.81 -21.35
CA SER A 115 -22.82 8.29 -22.11
C SER A 115 -23.95 9.30 -22.25
N VAL A 116 -24.33 9.96 -21.15
CA VAL A 116 -25.40 10.98 -21.14
C VAL A 116 -24.98 12.24 -21.90
N LEU A 117 -23.73 12.70 -21.74
CA LEU A 117 -23.17 13.84 -22.46
C LEU A 117 -23.08 13.55 -23.98
N ARG A 118 -22.58 12.37 -24.38
CA ARG A 118 -22.45 11.96 -25.78
C ARG A 118 -23.78 11.90 -26.50
N ARG A 119 -24.82 11.40 -25.82
CA ARG A 119 -26.17 11.26 -26.38
C ARG A 119 -26.94 12.58 -26.42
N ARG A 120 -26.35 13.70 -25.95
CA ARG A 120 -26.98 15.02 -25.85
C ARG A 120 -28.38 14.94 -25.23
N ARG A 121 -28.52 14.16 -24.15
CA ARG A 121 -29.80 14.07 -23.44
C ARG A 121 -30.13 15.42 -22.79
N GLY A 122 -31.41 15.67 -22.57
CA GLY A 122 -31.86 16.91 -21.95
C GLY A 122 -31.24 17.16 -20.57
N GLU A 123 -31.19 18.43 -20.18
CA GLU A 123 -30.57 18.91 -18.93
C GLU A 123 -31.06 18.14 -17.69
N SER A 124 -32.33 17.76 -17.65
CA SER A 124 -32.91 16.98 -16.56
C SER A 124 -32.26 15.59 -16.39
N VAL A 125 -31.85 14.95 -17.49
CA VAL A 125 -31.18 13.64 -17.44
C VAL A 125 -29.73 13.80 -16.97
N ILE A 126 -29.03 14.83 -17.45
CA ILE A 126 -27.67 15.16 -17.00
C ILE A 126 -27.67 15.46 -15.50
N ALA A 127 -28.61 16.29 -15.03
CA ALA A 127 -28.75 16.63 -13.62
C ALA A 127 -29.02 15.42 -12.73
N ASN A 128 -29.88 14.50 -13.20
CA ASN A 128 -30.14 13.25 -12.49
C ASN A 128 -28.91 12.36 -12.37
N GLU A 129 -28.12 12.22 -13.44
CA GLU A 129 -26.91 11.39 -13.42
C GLU A 129 -25.81 12.01 -12.55
N LEU A 130 -25.64 13.33 -12.62
CA LEU A 130 -24.75 14.07 -11.74
C LEU A 130 -25.12 13.87 -10.27
N LYS A 131 -26.42 13.89 -9.93
CA LYS A 131 -26.90 13.64 -8.57
C LYS A 131 -26.59 12.22 -8.08
N LYS A 132 -26.71 11.20 -8.95
CA LYS A 132 -26.32 9.82 -8.63
C LYS A 132 -24.83 9.71 -8.40
N CYS A 133 -24.02 10.21 -9.34
CA CYS A 133 -22.57 10.26 -9.24
C CYS A 133 -22.08 10.97 -7.98
N SER A 134 -22.64 12.14 -7.65
CA SER A 134 -22.33 12.88 -6.43
C SER A 134 -22.69 12.09 -5.16
N SER A 135 -23.81 11.37 -5.18
CA SER A 135 -24.23 10.51 -4.06
C SER A 135 -23.31 9.30 -3.89
N SER A 136 -22.97 8.60 -4.98
CA SER A 136 -22.00 7.50 -5.01
C SER A 136 -20.65 7.96 -4.48
N ARG A 137 -20.15 9.09 -4.97
CA ARG A 137 -18.90 9.71 -4.53
C ARG A 137 -18.88 9.98 -3.02
N LYS A 138 -19.98 10.51 -2.46
CA LYS A 138 -20.11 10.75 -1.01
C LYS A 138 -20.09 9.44 -0.22
N LEU A 139 -20.70 8.38 -0.74
CA LEU A 139 -20.69 7.06 -0.10
C LEU A 139 -19.29 6.46 -0.09
N ILE A 140 -18.59 6.47 -1.23
CA ILE A 140 -17.19 6.03 -1.35
C ILE A 140 -16.31 6.71 -0.30
N LYS A 141 -16.35 8.05 -0.23
CA LYS A 141 -15.56 8.81 0.76
C LYS A 141 -15.88 8.40 2.21
N LYS A 142 -17.16 8.16 2.51
CA LYS A 142 -17.60 7.71 3.85
C LYS A 142 -17.09 6.29 4.16
N THR A 143 -17.19 5.37 3.21
CA THR A 143 -16.75 3.98 3.36
C THR A 143 -15.25 3.93 3.61
N ILE A 144 -14.46 4.61 2.79
CA ILE A 144 -13.00 4.70 2.93
C ILE A 144 -12.63 5.27 4.31
N HIS A 145 -13.24 6.40 4.70
CA HIS A 145 -12.96 7.00 5.99
C HIS A 145 -13.32 6.08 7.17
N LYS A 146 -14.44 5.36 7.08
CA LYS A 146 -14.86 4.40 8.10
C LYS A 146 -13.85 3.25 8.23
N ALA A 147 -13.34 2.73 7.11
CA ALA A 147 -12.38 1.65 7.06
C ALA A 147 -11.04 2.04 7.73
N LEU A 148 -10.45 3.16 7.29
CA LEU A 148 -9.19 3.68 7.85
C LEU A 148 -9.29 3.98 9.35
N LYS A 149 -10.44 4.53 9.79
CA LYS A 149 -10.70 4.81 11.21
C LYS A 149 -10.91 3.54 12.05
N GLY A 150 -11.38 2.44 11.44
CA GLY A 150 -11.55 1.15 12.09
C GLY A 150 -10.21 0.47 12.37
N ILE A 151 -9.25 0.58 11.45
CA ILE A 151 -7.95 -0.10 11.54
C ILE A 151 -7.00 0.61 12.51
N LYS A 152 -6.93 1.95 12.47
CA LYS A 152 -6.05 2.76 13.35
C LYS A 152 -6.25 2.50 14.85
N ARG A 153 -7.43 2.02 15.28
CA ARG A 153 -7.73 1.73 16.70
C ARG A 153 -7.26 0.37 17.20
N LYS A 154 -6.81 -0.53 16.33
CA LYS A 154 -6.50 -1.93 16.68
C LYS A 154 -5.01 -2.29 16.62
N CYS A 155 -4.13 -1.36 16.26
CA CYS A 155 -2.71 -1.62 15.99
C CYS A 155 -1.80 -1.33 17.21
N SER A 156 -2.18 -1.76 18.41
CA SER A 156 -1.33 -1.60 19.61
C SER A 156 -1.09 -2.95 20.27
N LYS A 157 0.03 -3.58 19.92
CA LYS A 157 0.83 -4.54 20.71
C LYS A 157 1.95 -5.07 19.82
N GLN A 158 3.11 -4.43 19.86
CA GLN A 158 4.34 -5.04 19.37
C GLN A 158 4.79 -6.08 20.40
N CYS A 159 5.11 -7.29 19.94
CA CYS A 159 5.81 -8.28 20.74
C CYS A 159 7.31 -7.96 20.65
N GLU A 160 7.99 -7.79 21.78
CA GLU A 160 9.35 -7.22 21.80
C GLU A 160 10.48 -8.20 21.40
N GLU A 161 10.17 -9.45 21.07
CA GLU A 161 11.17 -10.45 20.65
C GLU A 161 10.74 -11.18 19.38
N ASN A 162 10.68 -10.45 18.25
CA ASN A 162 10.48 -11.06 16.94
C ASN A 162 11.83 -11.38 16.27
N SER A 163 11.92 -12.50 15.58
CA SER A 163 13.07 -12.81 14.72
C SER A 163 13.28 -11.75 13.63
N ALA A 164 14.51 -11.62 13.13
CA ALA A 164 14.83 -10.69 12.04
C ALA A 164 13.94 -10.87 10.79
N THR A 165 13.55 -12.12 10.50
CA THR A 165 12.63 -12.45 9.39
C THR A 165 11.22 -11.93 9.65
N VAL A 166 10.67 -12.13 10.85
CA VAL A 166 9.34 -11.62 11.20
C VAL A 166 9.33 -10.10 11.23
N SER A 167 10.38 -9.46 11.76
CA SER A 167 10.54 -8.00 11.72
C SER A 167 10.57 -7.46 10.29
N LEU A 168 11.33 -8.10 9.38
CA LEU A 168 11.35 -7.73 7.96
C LEU A 168 9.95 -7.83 7.33
N LEU A 169 9.22 -8.92 7.57
CA LEU A 169 7.86 -9.11 7.05
C LEU A 169 6.87 -8.06 7.60
N ASN A 170 6.97 -7.72 8.88
CA ASN A 170 6.15 -6.65 9.48
C ASN A 170 6.44 -5.28 8.85
N GLU A 171 7.71 -5.00 8.53
CA GLU A 171 8.04 -3.75 7.84
C GLU A 171 7.50 -3.70 6.41
N VAL A 172 7.51 -4.84 5.70
CA VAL A 172 6.89 -4.94 4.38
C VAL A 172 5.39 -4.74 4.47
N GLU A 173 4.70 -5.38 5.42
CA GLU A 173 3.27 -5.16 5.68
C GLU A 173 2.97 -3.69 5.99
N ALA A 174 3.80 -3.02 6.79
CA ALA A 174 3.62 -1.60 7.10
C ALA A 174 3.74 -0.70 5.86
N VAL A 175 4.71 -0.95 4.98
CA VAL A 175 4.87 -0.21 3.71
C VAL A 175 3.73 -0.52 2.74
N THR A 176 3.28 -1.77 2.71
CA THR A 176 2.11 -2.20 1.92
C THR A 176 0.87 -1.46 2.37
N TYR A 177 0.60 -1.45 3.68
CA TYR A 177 -0.49 -0.73 4.29
C TYR A 177 -0.45 0.77 3.96
N SER A 178 0.70 1.44 4.14
CA SER A 178 0.84 2.88 3.80
C SER A 178 0.53 3.16 2.32
N THR A 179 0.94 2.25 1.44
CA THR A 179 0.71 2.39 0.00
C THR A 179 -0.78 2.19 -0.34
N VAL A 180 -1.43 1.16 0.20
CA VAL A 180 -2.88 0.95 0.01
C VAL A 180 -3.69 2.10 0.65
N GLU A 181 -3.26 2.61 1.80
CA GLU A 181 -3.84 3.81 2.41
C GLU A 181 -3.70 5.03 1.49
N SER A 182 -2.56 5.20 0.82
CA SER A 182 -2.35 6.25 -0.18
C SER A 182 -3.28 6.09 -1.38
N VAL A 183 -3.52 4.87 -1.87
CA VAL A 183 -4.50 4.57 -2.92
C VAL A 183 -5.91 4.98 -2.47
N LEU A 184 -6.30 4.60 -1.26
CA LEU A 184 -7.61 4.96 -0.71
C LEU A 184 -7.77 6.48 -0.56
N PHE A 185 -6.73 7.21 -0.16
CA PHE A 185 -6.77 8.66 -0.10
C PHE A 185 -6.83 9.30 -1.49
N PHE A 186 -6.10 8.76 -2.47
CA PHE A 186 -6.19 9.17 -3.87
C PHE A 186 -7.64 9.02 -4.36
N ILE A 187 -8.23 7.84 -4.15
CA ILE A 187 -9.63 7.59 -4.51
C ILE A 187 -10.54 8.56 -3.77
N ALA A 188 -10.36 8.81 -2.47
CA ALA A 188 -11.26 9.67 -1.68
C ALA A 188 -11.10 11.18 -1.92
N GLY A 189 -10.03 11.63 -2.57
CA GLY A 189 -9.70 13.05 -2.74
C GLY A 189 -8.95 13.64 -1.54
N GLN A 190 -7.97 14.53 -1.81
CA GLN A 190 -6.96 15.02 -0.85
C GLN A 190 -7.51 15.85 0.32
N LYS A 191 -8.77 16.33 0.26
CA LYS A 191 -9.41 17.13 1.33
C LYS A 191 -9.50 16.44 2.70
N LEU A 192 -9.11 15.17 2.81
CA LEU A 192 -9.12 14.38 4.04
C LEU A 192 -7.80 14.36 4.81
N ILE A 193 -6.65 14.66 4.17
CA ILE A 193 -5.34 14.63 4.85
C ILE A 193 -5.27 15.66 5.98
N SER A 194 -5.98 16.79 5.85
CA SER A 194 -6.02 17.85 6.86
C SER A 194 -6.86 17.54 8.11
N LYS A 195 -7.66 16.47 8.12
CA LYS A 195 -8.59 16.15 9.21
C LYS A 195 -8.17 14.98 10.09
N LEU A 196 -7.09 14.27 9.73
CA LEU A 196 -6.69 13.01 10.39
C LEU A 196 -5.39 13.11 11.22
N SER A 197 -4.69 14.26 11.19
CA SER A 197 -3.47 14.48 12.00
C SER A 197 -3.35 15.93 12.50
N PRO A 198 -3.31 16.18 13.83
CA PRO A 198 -2.98 17.48 14.41
C PRO A 198 -1.56 17.98 14.07
N TRP A 199 -0.68 17.11 13.56
CA TRP A 199 0.71 17.43 13.23
C TRP A 199 0.96 17.78 11.75
N SER A 200 -0.01 17.60 10.86
CA SER A 200 0.16 17.95 9.44
C SER A 200 0.15 19.47 9.17
N LEU A 201 -0.17 20.29 10.18
CA LEU A 201 -0.23 21.75 10.05
C LEU A 201 1.11 22.45 10.27
N VAL A 202 2.11 21.78 10.87
CA VAL A 202 3.42 22.39 11.14
C VAL A 202 4.43 22.16 10.00
N SER A 203 4.19 21.18 9.12
CA SER A 203 5.09 20.90 7.98
C SER A 203 4.89 21.84 6.77
N LYS A 204 3.85 22.68 6.78
CA LYS A 204 3.58 23.63 5.68
C LYS A 204 4.41 24.91 5.70
N LEU A 205 5.19 25.17 6.77
CA LEU A 205 5.96 26.41 6.90
C LEU A 205 7.47 26.22 6.69
N VAL A 206 7.96 24.99 6.51
CA VAL A 206 9.38 24.72 6.27
C VAL A 206 9.54 23.58 5.24
N GLN A 207 9.30 23.88 3.97
CA GLN A 207 9.74 23.02 2.86
C GLN A 207 10.29 23.92 1.74
N PRO A 208 11.57 23.78 1.34
CA PRO A 208 12.07 24.45 0.15
C PRO A 208 11.46 23.75 -1.09
N LYS A 209 10.78 24.54 -1.93
CA LYS A 209 10.49 24.26 -3.35
C LYS A 209 10.20 22.78 -3.67
N ARG A 210 9.04 22.25 -3.24
CA ARG A 210 8.55 20.95 -3.71
C ARG A 210 8.29 21.02 -5.21
N VAL A 211 8.87 20.07 -5.95
CA VAL A 211 8.50 19.76 -7.33
C VAL A 211 7.07 19.22 -7.28
N ALA A 212 6.16 19.83 -8.04
CA ALA A 212 4.77 19.38 -8.14
C ALA A 212 4.76 17.91 -8.59
N CYS A 213 4.28 17.01 -7.73
CA CYS A 213 4.07 15.63 -8.10
C CYS A 213 2.80 15.56 -8.96
N LYS A 214 2.86 14.88 -10.10
CA LYS A 214 1.79 14.79 -11.11
C LYS A 214 0.44 14.35 -10.52
N ASP A 215 0.49 13.61 -9.41
CA ASP A 215 -0.68 13.09 -8.71
C ASP A 215 -1.50 14.20 -8.00
N GLU A 216 -0.91 15.35 -7.65
CA GLU A 216 -1.67 16.44 -6.99
C GLU A 216 -2.76 17.02 -7.90
N ASP A 217 -2.55 17.03 -9.23
CA ASP A 217 -3.52 17.51 -10.21
C ASP A 217 -4.63 16.48 -10.53
N GLU A 218 -4.38 15.18 -10.31
CA GLU A 218 -5.29 14.09 -10.68
C GLU A 218 -6.28 13.71 -9.56
N VAL A 219 -5.92 13.96 -8.29
CA VAL A 219 -6.70 13.48 -7.11
C VAL A 219 -8.08 14.13 -6.95
N ASP A 220 -8.24 15.39 -7.36
CA ASP A 220 -9.54 16.09 -7.30
C ASP A 220 -10.25 16.15 -8.66
N MET A 221 -9.74 15.41 -9.66
CA MET A 221 -10.21 15.47 -11.05
C MET A 221 -11.69 15.13 -11.19
N LEU A 222 -12.20 14.11 -10.50
CA LEU A 222 -13.64 13.78 -10.56
C LEU A 222 -14.50 14.89 -9.93
N ASP A 223 -14.11 15.43 -8.79
CA ASP A 223 -14.88 16.48 -8.12
C ASP A 223 -14.88 17.76 -8.98
N ALA A 224 -13.76 18.07 -9.64
CA ALA A 224 -13.65 19.16 -10.60
C ALA A 224 -14.53 18.93 -11.85
N ILE A 225 -14.51 17.72 -12.42
CA ILE A 225 -15.36 17.35 -13.56
C ILE A 225 -16.85 17.46 -13.17
N LEU A 226 -17.25 16.91 -12.03
CA LEU A 226 -18.64 17.00 -11.54
C LEU A 226 -19.07 18.45 -11.34
N TYR A 227 -18.20 19.30 -10.78
CA TYR A 227 -18.47 20.72 -10.63
C TYR A 227 -18.62 21.44 -11.98
N ALA A 228 -17.71 21.16 -12.91
CA ALA A 228 -17.72 21.77 -14.24
C ALA A 228 -18.97 21.37 -15.05
N ILE A 229 -19.40 20.10 -14.98
CA ILE A 229 -20.67 19.66 -15.58
C ILE A 229 -21.83 20.45 -14.97
N ALA A 230 -21.87 20.59 -13.64
CA ALA A 230 -22.94 21.30 -12.95
C ALA A 230 -23.01 22.78 -13.35
N SER A 231 -21.86 23.45 -13.49
CA SER A 231 -21.79 24.89 -13.81
C SER A 231 -22.04 25.21 -15.27
N HIS A 232 -21.74 24.28 -16.19
CA HIS A 232 -21.83 24.50 -17.63
C HIS A 232 -23.01 23.77 -18.31
N THR A 233 -24.01 23.33 -17.55
CA THR A 233 -25.21 22.67 -18.10
C THR A 233 -25.94 23.48 -19.19
N THR A 234 -25.71 24.80 -19.29
CA THR A 234 -26.32 25.69 -20.28
C THR A 234 -25.43 25.99 -21.50
N ASP A 235 -24.16 25.60 -21.51
CA ASP A 235 -23.19 26.01 -22.53
C ASP A 235 -22.85 24.87 -23.51
N LYS A 236 -23.29 25.02 -24.77
CA LYS A 236 -23.10 24.03 -25.84
C LYS A 236 -21.64 23.87 -26.29
N SER A 237 -20.74 24.74 -25.83
CA SER A 237 -19.31 24.72 -26.18
C SER A 237 -18.44 23.88 -25.24
N PHE A 238 -18.99 23.37 -24.14
CA PHE A 238 -18.20 22.70 -23.10
C PHE A 238 -17.89 21.23 -23.45
N ASN A 239 -16.65 20.95 -23.89
CA ASN A 239 -16.20 19.60 -24.21
C ASN A 239 -15.48 18.93 -23.02
N LEU A 240 -16.15 17.98 -22.38
CA LEU A 240 -15.61 17.19 -21.27
C LEU A 240 -15.22 15.76 -21.65
N HIS A 241 -15.31 15.39 -22.93
CA HIS A 241 -14.99 14.03 -23.35
C HIS A 241 -13.53 13.67 -23.09
N ASP A 242 -12.59 14.55 -23.45
CA ASP A 242 -11.16 14.26 -23.26
C ASP A 242 -10.76 14.18 -21.76
N PRO A 243 -11.21 15.09 -20.88
CA PRO A 243 -11.01 14.95 -19.43
C PRO A 243 -11.61 13.66 -18.85
N LEU A 244 -12.85 13.32 -19.20
CA LEU A 244 -13.51 12.09 -18.72
C LEU A 244 -12.76 10.84 -19.17
N ARG A 245 -12.34 10.79 -20.43
CA ARG A 245 -11.59 9.66 -20.99
C ARG A 245 -10.21 9.51 -20.35
N LYS A 246 -9.49 10.61 -20.16
CA LYS A 246 -8.20 10.60 -19.45
C LYS A 246 -8.38 10.10 -18.01
N PHE A 247 -9.43 10.56 -17.33
CA PHE A 247 -9.73 10.14 -15.98
C PHE A 247 -10.13 8.65 -15.89
N GLU A 248 -10.92 8.14 -16.85
CA GLU A 248 -11.23 6.70 -16.94
C GLU A 248 -9.96 5.86 -17.14
N SER A 249 -9.04 6.29 -18.01
CA SER A 249 -7.76 5.60 -18.20
C SER A 249 -6.91 5.58 -16.94
N CYS A 250 -6.84 6.69 -16.20
CA CYS A 250 -6.16 6.76 -14.91
C CYS A 250 -6.78 5.79 -13.88
N ILE A 251 -8.12 5.71 -13.81
CA ILE A 251 -8.81 4.74 -12.94
C ILE A 251 -8.49 3.30 -13.36
N GLN A 252 -8.49 3.01 -14.65
CA GLN A 252 -8.19 1.68 -15.18
C GLN A 252 -6.77 1.24 -14.83
N GLU A 253 -5.76 2.09 -15.05
CA GLU A 253 -4.37 1.81 -14.70
C GLU A 253 -4.23 1.51 -13.19
N LEU A 254 -4.86 2.33 -12.34
CA LEU A 254 -4.84 2.14 -10.89
C LEU A 254 -5.58 0.86 -10.44
N GLU A 255 -6.68 0.50 -11.09
CA GLU A 255 -7.44 -0.73 -10.86
C GLU A 255 -6.58 -1.96 -11.20
N ASP A 256 -5.90 -1.94 -12.35
CA ASP A 256 -5.04 -3.03 -12.83
C ASP A 256 -3.82 -3.23 -11.91
N ASP A 257 -3.17 -2.12 -11.51
CA ASP A 257 -2.04 -2.14 -10.58
C ASP A 257 -2.43 -2.69 -9.20
N LEU A 258 -3.61 -2.28 -8.70
CA LEU A 258 -4.14 -2.76 -7.43
C LEU A 258 -4.51 -4.25 -7.49
N GLU A 259 -5.13 -4.71 -8.59
CA GLU A 259 -5.45 -6.12 -8.76
C GLU A 259 -4.18 -6.98 -8.82
N SER A 260 -3.14 -6.52 -9.51
CA SER A 260 -1.85 -7.20 -9.55
C SER A 260 -1.22 -7.31 -8.15
N LEU A 261 -1.24 -6.23 -7.37
CA LEU A 261 -0.79 -6.24 -5.97
C LEU A 261 -1.60 -7.22 -5.13
N GLN A 262 -2.93 -7.20 -5.24
CA GLN A 262 -3.82 -8.08 -4.47
C GLN A 262 -3.52 -9.56 -4.72
N LYS A 263 -3.21 -9.95 -5.97
CA LYS A 263 -2.80 -11.33 -6.31
C LYS A 263 -1.53 -11.75 -5.55
N HIS A 264 -0.53 -10.87 -5.47
CA HIS A 264 0.70 -11.12 -4.71
C HIS A 264 0.42 -11.24 -3.20
N LEU A 265 -0.43 -10.38 -2.64
CA LEU A 265 -0.80 -10.44 -1.23
C LEU A 265 -1.53 -11.74 -0.87
N ILE A 266 -2.47 -12.18 -1.71
CA ILE A 266 -3.16 -13.46 -1.53
C ILE A 266 -2.15 -14.61 -1.59
N ARG A 267 -1.23 -14.61 -2.56
CA ARG A 267 -0.19 -15.64 -2.70
C ARG A 267 0.70 -15.70 -1.46
N ASN A 268 1.20 -14.56 -1.00
CA ASN A 268 2.00 -14.46 0.23
C ASN A 268 1.25 -14.98 1.45
N ARG A 269 -0.02 -14.60 1.62
CA ARG A 269 -0.87 -15.08 2.72
C ARG A 269 -1.07 -16.60 2.66
N VAL A 270 -1.36 -17.15 1.49
CA VAL A 270 -1.53 -18.60 1.31
C VAL A 270 -0.22 -19.32 1.64
N SER A 271 0.92 -18.81 1.17
CA SER A 271 2.24 -19.35 1.51
C SER A 271 2.49 -19.35 3.02
N LEU A 272 2.21 -18.24 3.72
CA LEU A 272 2.32 -18.16 5.17
C LEU A 272 1.41 -19.19 5.87
N LEU A 273 0.14 -19.28 5.48
CA LEU A 273 -0.81 -20.24 6.05
C LEU A 273 -0.35 -21.70 5.84
N ASN A 274 0.19 -22.01 4.67
CA ASN A 274 0.72 -23.34 4.37
C ASN A 274 1.95 -23.67 5.23
N ILE A 275 2.89 -22.72 5.37
CA ILE A 275 4.08 -22.89 6.21
C ILE A 275 3.70 -23.15 7.67
N LEU A 276 2.67 -22.47 8.19
CA LEU A 276 2.28 -22.59 9.59
C LEU A 276 1.41 -23.81 9.88
N ASN A 277 0.79 -24.42 8.87
CA ASN A 277 -0.08 -25.59 9.05
C ASN A 277 0.64 -26.94 8.83
N HIS A 278 1.91 -26.92 8.41
CA HIS A 278 2.78 -28.07 8.24
C HIS A 278 3.87 -28.13 9.30
#